data_AF-A0A535R8N8-F1
#
_entry.id   AF-A0A535R8N8-F1
#
_cell.length_a   1.000
_cell.length_b   1.000
_cell.length_c   1.000
_cell.angle_alpha   90.00
_cell.angle_beta   90.00
_cell.angle_gamma   90.00
#
_symmetry.space_group_name_H-M   'P 1'
#
loop_
_entity.id
_entity.type
_entity.pdbx_description
1 polymer ?
#
loop_
_entity_poly.entity_id
_entity_poly.type
_entity_poly.pdbx_seq_one_letter_code
_entity_poly.pdbx_strand_id
1 'polypeptide(L)'
;MSKKGAGVLIREAVTAWPGVESVPHRFGGTEYRFGRKEMGHVHGDRLADLPLPRKLRDEMIDAGRAQPHHVLPETGWVSCWMTGPEDAAGVIELFKIQYDRYVAAAKSRSSH
;
A
#
# COMPACT_ATOMS: atom_id res chain seq x y z
N MET A 1 18.35 21.53 -2.21
CA MET A 1 17.43 20.65 -1.47
C MET A 1 17.43 19.30 -2.16
N SER A 2 17.78 18.20 -1.49
CA SER A 2 17.65 16.86 -2.09
C SER A 2 16.19 16.57 -2.40
N LYS A 3 15.91 15.93 -3.53
CA LYS A 3 14.58 15.39 -3.85
C LYS A 3 14.18 14.42 -2.73
N LYS A 4 12.90 14.44 -2.32
CA LYS A 4 12.36 13.47 -1.35
C LYS A 4 12.44 12.06 -1.95
N GLY A 5 12.74 11.06 -1.12
CA GLY A 5 12.67 9.64 -1.49
C GLY A 5 11.23 9.16 -1.65
N ALA A 6 11.06 8.05 -2.37
CA ALA A 6 9.74 7.48 -2.65
C ALA A 6 8.95 7.17 -1.37
N GLY A 7 9.62 6.62 -0.33
CA GLY A 7 8.99 6.27 0.94
C GLY A 7 8.44 7.49 1.68
N VAL A 8 9.15 8.63 1.61
CA VAL A 8 8.68 9.88 2.21
C VAL A 8 7.44 10.40 1.48
N LEU A 9 7.45 10.38 0.14
CA LEU A 9 6.30 10.81 -0.67
C LEU A 9 5.07 9.94 -0.39
N ILE A 10 5.24 8.63 -0.32
CA ILE A 10 4.15 7.70 0.00
C ILE A 10 3.62 7.97 1.41
N ARG A 11 4.50 8.13 2.39
CA ARG A 11 4.08 8.40 3.77
C ARG A 11 3.24 9.67 3.86
N GLU A 12 3.71 10.77 3.29
CA GLU A 12 3.00 12.05 3.31
C GLU A 12 1.61 11.94 2.65
N ALA A 13 1.53 11.28 1.49
CA ALA A 13 0.27 11.13 0.77
C ALA A 13 -0.72 10.21 1.50
N VAL A 14 -0.27 9.05 1.95
CA VAL A 14 -1.14 8.02 2.54
C VAL A 14 -1.64 8.43 3.93
N THR A 15 -0.81 9.09 4.73
CA THR A 15 -1.20 9.59 6.06
C THR A 15 -2.10 10.82 6.02
N ALA A 16 -2.24 11.48 4.86
CA ALA A 16 -3.21 12.56 4.68
C ALA A 16 -4.65 12.07 4.54
N TRP A 17 -4.87 10.77 4.34
CA TRP A 17 -6.21 10.22 4.15
C TRP A 17 -6.94 10.03 5.49
N PRO A 18 -8.22 10.44 5.60
CA PRO A 18 -8.98 10.28 6.83
C PRO A 18 -9.04 8.84 7.31
N GLY A 19 -8.70 8.63 8.59
CA GLY A 19 -8.71 7.32 9.24
C GLY A 19 -7.50 6.45 8.96
N VAL A 20 -6.46 6.98 8.31
CA VAL A 20 -5.19 6.28 8.09
C VAL A 20 -4.17 6.65 9.16
N GLU A 21 -3.55 5.63 9.74
CA GLU A 21 -2.44 5.77 10.70
C GLU A 21 -1.17 5.10 10.16
N SER A 22 -0.02 5.71 10.41
CA SER A 22 1.29 5.10 10.15
C SER A 22 1.91 4.58 11.44
N VAL A 23 2.36 3.32 11.45
CA VAL A 23 3.05 2.70 12.58
C VAL A 23 4.33 1.99 12.14
N PRO A 24 5.32 1.78 13.04
CA PRO A 24 6.47 0.95 12.72
C PRO A 24 6.03 -0.47 12.35
N HIS A 25 6.57 -1.00 11.25
CA HIS A 25 6.30 -2.38 10.85
C HIS A 25 7.31 -3.34 11.50
N ARG A 26 6.84 -4.54 11.91
CA ARG A 26 7.64 -5.50 12.70
C ARG A 26 8.88 -6.05 11.98
N PHE A 27 8.90 -5.97 10.65
CA PHE A 27 10.03 -6.39 9.83
C PHE A 27 10.86 -5.22 9.31
N GLY A 28 10.74 -4.05 9.95
CA GLY A 28 11.24 -2.78 9.43
C GLY A 28 10.25 -2.16 8.46
N GLY A 29 10.41 -0.84 8.25
CA GLY A 29 9.51 -0.05 7.40
C GLY A 29 8.36 0.62 8.15
N THR A 30 7.45 1.20 7.37
CA THR A 30 6.24 1.90 7.84
C THR A 30 5.01 1.13 7.38
N GLU A 31 4.17 0.67 8.32
CA GLU A 31 2.87 0.07 8.04
C GLU A 31 1.79 1.15 8.07
N TYR A 32 0.87 1.09 7.11
CA TYR A 32 -0.30 1.97 7.03
C TYR A 32 -1.57 1.19 7.35
N ARG A 33 -2.37 1.73 8.27
CA ARG A 33 -3.60 1.09 8.76
C ARG A 33 -4.80 1.97 8.53
N PHE A 34 -5.92 1.35 8.15
CA PHE A 34 -7.25 1.97 8.25
C PHE A 34 -8.00 1.33 9.42
N GLY A 35 -8.12 2.06 10.53
CA GLY A 35 -8.57 1.49 11.80
C GLY A 35 -7.67 0.32 12.20
N ARG A 36 -8.25 -0.89 12.36
CA ARG A 36 -7.50 -2.10 12.75
C ARG A 36 -6.95 -2.91 11.57
N LYS A 37 -7.15 -2.47 10.32
CA LYS A 37 -6.77 -3.23 9.12
C LYS A 37 -5.52 -2.67 8.49
N GLU A 38 -4.53 -3.53 8.26
CA GLU A 38 -3.37 -3.20 7.45
C GLU A 38 -3.80 -2.96 5.99
N MET A 39 -3.37 -1.82 5.44
CA MET A 39 -3.50 -1.48 4.02
C MET A 39 -2.26 -1.91 3.22
N GLY A 40 -1.12 -2.03 3.90
CA GLY A 40 0.18 -2.39 3.35
C GLY A 40 1.30 -1.68 4.11
N HIS A 41 2.54 -1.96 3.75
CA HIS A 41 3.72 -1.37 4.37
C HIS A 41 4.82 -1.07 3.36
N VAL A 42 5.70 -0.13 3.72
CA VAL A 42 6.78 0.38 2.85
C VAL A 42 8.12 0.27 3.57
N HIS A 43 9.10 -0.32 2.90
CA HIS A 43 10.48 -0.49 3.34
C HIS A 43 11.38 0.59 2.72
N GLY A 44 11.38 1.78 3.34
CA GLY A 44 12.19 2.92 2.87
C GLY A 44 11.81 3.35 1.46
N ASP A 45 12.80 3.53 0.59
CA ASP A 45 12.60 4.00 -0.79
C ASP A 45 12.59 2.85 -1.82
N ARG A 46 12.50 1.58 -1.39
CA ARG A 46 12.78 0.43 -2.26
C ARG A 46 11.63 -0.52 -2.52
N LEU A 47 10.74 -0.70 -1.56
CA LEU A 47 9.74 -1.77 -1.63
C LEU A 47 8.47 -1.38 -0.88
N ALA A 48 7.33 -1.64 -1.50
CA ALA A 48 6.04 -1.61 -0.87
C ALA A 48 5.34 -2.97 -1.01
N ASP A 49 4.77 -3.48 0.08
CA ASP A 49 4.03 -4.73 0.10
C ASP A 49 2.58 -4.46 0.51
N LEU A 50 1.61 -4.94 -0.27
CA LEU A 50 0.19 -4.65 -0.05
C LEU A 50 -0.65 -5.94 -0.09
N PRO A 51 -1.54 -6.17 0.89
CA PRO A 51 -2.51 -7.25 0.85
C PRO A 51 -3.70 -6.89 -0.06
N LEU A 52 -3.89 -7.62 -1.16
CA LEU A 52 -5.02 -7.45 -2.08
C LEU A 52 -5.89 -8.71 -2.14
N PRO A 53 -7.18 -8.62 -2.52
CA PRO A 53 -7.97 -9.78 -2.92
C PRO A 53 -7.32 -10.42 -4.15
N ARG A 54 -7.35 -11.75 -4.24
CA ARG A 54 -6.68 -12.50 -5.31
C ARG A 54 -7.00 -11.97 -6.71
N LYS A 55 -8.27 -11.70 -7.02
CA LYS A 55 -8.66 -11.13 -8.32
C LYS A 55 -7.96 -9.80 -8.61
N LEU A 56 -7.93 -8.89 -7.64
CA LEU A 56 -7.27 -7.59 -7.80
C LEU A 56 -5.75 -7.73 -7.85
N ARG A 57 -5.17 -8.65 -7.06
CA ARG A 57 -3.75 -9.01 -7.12
C ARG A 57 -3.38 -9.42 -8.56
N ASP A 58 -4.14 -10.34 -9.14
CA ASP A 58 -3.89 -10.85 -10.50
C ASP A 58 -4.01 -9.72 -11.53
N GLU A 59 -5.04 -8.87 -11.44
CA GLU A 59 -5.20 -7.69 -12.31
C GLU A 59 -4.02 -6.70 -12.20
N MET A 60 -3.49 -6.46 -11.00
CA MET A 60 -2.35 -5.55 -10.81
C MET A 60 -1.04 -6.14 -11.34
N ILE A 61 -0.87 -7.47 -11.28
CA ILE A 61 0.28 -8.18 -11.83
C ILE A 61 0.21 -8.17 -13.36
N ASP A 62 -0.93 -8.52 -13.94
CA ASP A 62 -1.13 -8.56 -15.40
C ASP A 62 -0.96 -7.16 -16.03
N ALA A 63 -1.33 -6.11 -15.30
CA ALA A 63 -1.12 -4.73 -15.71
C ALA A 63 0.32 -4.22 -15.52
N GLY A 64 1.23 -5.04 -15.00
CA GLY A 64 2.62 -4.67 -14.71
C GLY A 64 2.79 -3.64 -13.58
N ARG A 65 1.74 -3.44 -12.77
CA ARG A 65 1.72 -2.45 -11.68
C ARG A 65 2.30 -2.98 -10.38
N ALA A 66 2.37 -4.30 -10.24
CA ALA A 66 2.96 -4.98 -9.09
C ALA A 66 3.50 -6.36 -9.51
N GLN A 67 4.22 -7.00 -8.59
CA GLN A 67 4.71 -8.37 -8.75
C GLN A 67 4.09 -9.28 -7.67
N PRO A 68 4.08 -10.61 -7.87
CA PRO A 68 3.82 -11.54 -6.77
C PRO A 68 4.67 -11.18 -5.55
N HIS A 69 4.11 -11.27 -4.34
CA HIS A 69 4.86 -10.93 -3.14
C HIS A 69 6.15 -11.74 -3.03
N HIS A 70 7.26 -11.06 -2.81
CA HIS A 70 8.60 -11.65 -2.90
C HIS A 70 8.87 -12.79 -1.88
N VAL A 71 8.12 -12.84 -0.76
CA VAL A 71 8.20 -13.93 0.25
C VAL A 71 6.96 -14.83 0.26
N LEU A 72 5.80 -14.32 -0.15
CA LEU A 72 4.49 -14.99 0.01
C LEU A 72 3.74 -15.03 -1.33
N PRO A 73 4.35 -15.57 -2.39
CA PRO A 73 3.87 -15.37 -3.76
C PRO A 73 2.49 -15.96 -4.02
N GLU A 74 2.07 -17.00 -3.28
CA GLU A 74 0.79 -17.70 -3.45
C GLU A 74 -0.39 -17.04 -2.70
N THR A 75 -0.12 -15.95 -1.98
CA THR A 75 -1.13 -15.21 -1.22
C THR A 75 -1.73 -14.07 -2.04
N GLY A 76 -2.67 -13.32 -1.44
CA GLY A 76 -3.19 -12.08 -2.02
C GLY A 76 -2.20 -10.91 -2.01
N TRP A 77 -1.01 -11.09 -1.43
CA TRP A 77 -0.03 -10.03 -1.33
C TRP A 77 0.67 -9.77 -2.67
N VAL A 78 0.98 -8.49 -2.90
CA VAL A 78 1.82 -8.03 -4.00
C VAL A 78 3.01 -7.25 -3.47
N SER A 79 4.11 -7.25 -4.22
CA SER A 79 5.30 -6.44 -3.99
C SER A 79 5.47 -5.42 -5.11
N CYS A 80 5.79 -4.17 -4.76
CA CYS A 80 6.10 -3.09 -5.70
C CYS A 80 7.52 -2.60 -5.41
N TRP A 81 8.45 -2.93 -6.29
CA TRP A 81 9.82 -2.43 -6.22
C TRP A 81 9.88 -1.01 -6.75
N MET A 82 10.60 -0.15 -6.04
CA MET A 82 10.81 1.24 -6.40
C MET A 82 12.30 1.46 -6.67
N THR A 83 12.59 2.13 -7.77
CA THR A 83 13.92 2.51 -8.22
C THR A 83 14.21 3.99 -8.00
N GLY A 84 13.16 4.81 -7.87
CA GLY A 84 13.27 6.24 -7.59
C GLY A 84 11.97 6.87 -7.09
N PRO A 85 12.00 8.16 -6.74
CA PRO A 85 10.83 8.91 -6.27
C PRO A 85 9.63 8.92 -7.24
N GLU A 86 9.88 8.77 -8.54
CA GLU A 86 8.87 8.68 -9.60
C GLU A 86 7.93 7.48 -9.43
N ASP A 87 8.39 6.39 -8.82
CA ASP A 87 7.61 5.17 -8.60
C ASP A 87 6.59 5.34 -7.46
N ALA A 88 6.75 6.39 -6.63
CA ALA A 88 5.86 6.67 -5.50
C ALA A 88 4.40 6.82 -5.95
N ALA A 89 4.15 7.43 -7.12
CA ALA A 89 2.79 7.64 -7.63
C ALA A 89 2.06 6.31 -7.83
N GLY A 90 2.72 5.30 -8.43
CA GLY A 90 2.14 3.98 -8.65
C GLY A 90 1.80 3.26 -7.34
N VAL A 91 2.68 3.37 -6.33
CA VAL A 91 2.44 2.79 -5.00
C VAL A 91 1.30 3.50 -4.28
N ILE A 92 1.23 4.83 -4.34
CA ILE A 92 0.14 5.63 -3.76
C ILE A 92 -1.21 5.22 -4.37
N GLU A 93 -1.28 4.99 -5.67
CA GLU A 93 -2.50 4.51 -6.32
C GLU A 93 -2.95 3.13 -5.80
N LEU A 94 -2.03 2.20 -5.57
CA LEU A 94 -2.37 0.89 -5.00
C LEU A 94 -2.89 1.02 -3.56
N PHE A 95 -2.26 1.87 -2.74
CA PHE A 95 -2.78 2.21 -1.42
C PHE A 95 -4.17 2.86 -1.50
N LYS A 96 -4.43 3.69 -2.52
CA LYS A 96 -5.71 4.35 -2.71
C LYS A 96 -6.82 3.36 -3.06
N ILE A 97 -6.54 2.38 -3.92
CA ILE A 97 -7.47 1.27 -4.21
C ILE A 97 -7.82 0.52 -2.91
N GLN A 98 -6.82 0.21 -2.08
CA GLN A 98 -7.05 -0.47 -0.81
C GLN A 98 -7.85 0.38 0.18
N TYR A 99 -7.52 1.67 0.28
CA TYR A 99 -8.23 2.65 1.10
C TYR A 99 -9.71 2.72 0.73
N ASP A 100 -10.03 2.89 -0.54
CA ASP A 100 -11.40 3.03 -1.02
C ASP A 100 -12.24 1.79 -0.73
N ARG A 101 -11.64 0.60 -0.86
CA ARG A 101 -12.28 -0.67 -0.46
C ARG A 101 -12.61 -0.71 1.03
N TYR A 102 -11.70 -0.25 1.89
CA TYR A 102 -11.90 -0.25 3.33
C TYR A 102 -12.91 0.80 3.78
N VAL A 103 -12.91 1.99 3.17
CA VAL A 103 -13.91 3.03 3.39
C VAL A 103 -15.30 2.56 2.97
N ALA A 104 -15.43 1.98 1.77
CA ALA A 104 -16.71 1.44 1.30
C ALA A 104 -17.25 0.37 2.25
N ALA A 105 -16.39 -0.56 2.70
CA ALA A 105 -16.77 -1.58 3.65
C ALA A 105 -17.10 -1.02 5.05
N ALA A 106 -16.51 0.11 5.46
CA ALA A 106 -16.85 0.77 6.72
C ALA A 106 -18.22 1.43 6.65
N LYS A 107 -18.52 2.14 5.56
CA LYS A 107 -19.83 2.76 5.33
C LYS A 107 -20.96 1.74 5.35
N SER A 108 -20.79 0.58 4.69
CA SER A 108 -21.81 -0.46 4.67
C SER A 108 -22.12 -1.05 6.05
N ARG A 109 -21.13 -1.07 6.97
CA ARG A 109 -21.31 -1.53 8.35
C ARG A 109 -21.95 -0.50 9.28
N SER A 110 -21.84 0.78 8.98
CA SER A 110 -22.47 1.86 9.76
C SER A 110 -23.92 2.13 9.36
N SER A 111 -24.40 1.56 8.25
CA SER A 111 -25.79 1.66 7.77
C SER A 111 -26.70 0.52 8.25
N HIS A 112 -26.19 -0.36 9.13
CA HIS A 112 -26.94 -1.41 9.81
C HIS A 112 -26.89 -1.15 11.31
#